data_AF-A0A087RHF3-F1
#
_entry.id   AF-A0A087RHF3-F1
#
_cell.length_a   1.000
_cell.length_b   1.000
_cell.length_c   1.000
_cell.angle_alpha   90.00
_cell.angle_beta   90.00
_cell.angle_gamma   90.00
#
_symmetry.space_group_name_H-M   'P 1'
#
loop_
_entity.id
_entity.type
_entity.pdbx_description
1 polymer ?
#
loop_
_entity_poly.entity_id
_entity_poly.type
_entity_poly.pdbx_seq_one_letter_code
_entity_poly.pdbx_strand_id
1 'polypeptide(L)'
;PAQIMFCTLNTHKADMDKLLGAQIGLEDFIFAHIKGQRKEVEILKTHDVLGLTITDNGTGCAFIKRIKEGSLMDQTKMICVGDHIETINGKNVSECRHYEVAKMLKDLEKGQMFKLELVEPMKAF
;
A
#
# COMPACT_ATOMS: atom_id res chain seq x y z
N PRO A 1 11.23 7.82 -13.40
CA PRO A 1 10.77 6.44 -13.09
C PRO A 1 10.54 6.17 -11.60
N ALA A 2 11.46 6.54 -10.70
CA ALA A 2 11.40 6.29 -9.24
C ALA A 2 10.25 6.97 -8.46
N GLN A 3 9.37 7.68 -9.15
CA GLN A 3 8.22 8.39 -8.59
C GLN A 3 6.90 7.64 -8.82
N ILE A 4 6.81 6.73 -9.81
CA ILE A 4 5.57 6.01 -10.11
C ILE A 4 5.40 4.88 -9.09
N MET A 5 4.27 4.88 -8.40
CA MET A 5 3.88 3.84 -7.46
C MET A 5 3.14 2.71 -8.17
N PHE A 6 2.03 3.03 -8.84
CA PHE A 6 1.22 2.07 -9.59
C PHE A 6 0.42 2.79 -10.67
N CYS A 7 -0.25 2.03 -11.53
CA CYS A 7 -1.12 2.58 -12.56
C CYS A 7 -2.54 2.04 -12.43
N THR A 8 -3.53 2.85 -12.80
CA THR A 8 -4.93 2.43 -12.97
C THR A 8 -5.38 2.67 -14.41
N LEU A 9 -6.38 1.91 -14.84
CA LEU A 9 -7.00 2.03 -16.14
C LEU A 9 -8.27 2.90 -16.05
N ASN A 10 -8.37 3.91 -16.92
CA ASN A 10 -9.55 4.75 -17.12
C ASN A 10 -10.03 5.54 -15.89
N THR A 11 -9.16 5.73 -14.88
CA THR A 11 -9.46 6.55 -13.70
C THR A 11 -8.20 7.14 -13.09
N HIS A 12 -8.25 8.42 -12.71
CA HIS A 12 -7.20 9.09 -11.95
C HIS A 12 -7.28 8.82 -10.45
N LYS A 13 -8.34 8.16 -9.98
CA LYS A 13 -8.51 7.80 -8.56
C LYS A 13 -7.71 6.54 -8.25
N ALA A 14 -7.25 6.41 -7.01
CA ALA A 14 -6.62 5.19 -6.50
C ALA A 14 -7.64 4.07 -6.31
N ASP A 15 -8.26 3.64 -7.41
CA ASP A 15 -9.27 2.59 -7.46
C ASP A 15 -8.61 1.25 -7.81
N MET A 16 -8.56 0.36 -6.83
CA MET A 16 -7.86 -0.92 -6.96
C MET A 16 -8.64 -1.96 -7.78
N ASP A 17 -9.91 -1.73 -8.09
CA ASP A 17 -10.66 -2.55 -9.04
C ASP A 17 -10.33 -2.16 -10.49
N LYS A 18 -9.70 -0.98 -10.67
CA LYS A 18 -9.14 -0.50 -11.94
C LYS A 18 -7.61 -0.55 -11.97
N LEU A 19 -6.97 -1.24 -11.02
CA LEU A 19 -5.52 -1.40 -11.01
C LEU A 19 -5.04 -2.07 -12.31
N LEU A 20 -3.99 -1.52 -12.92
CA LEU A 20 -3.37 -2.06 -14.12
C LEU A 20 -2.98 -3.53 -13.90
N GLY A 21 -3.56 -4.40 -14.72
CA GLY A 21 -3.27 -5.84 -14.74
C GLY A 21 -2.48 -6.25 -15.98
N ALA A 22 -2.56 -7.54 -16.32
CA ALA A 22 -1.90 -8.09 -17.51
C ALA A 22 -2.60 -7.74 -18.83
N GLN A 23 -3.85 -7.27 -18.79
CA GLN A 23 -4.65 -6.95 -19.96
C GLN A 23 -4.84 -5.43 -20.05
N ILE A 24 -4.65 -4.88 -21.24
CA ILE A 24 -4.83 -3.45 -21.56
C ILE A 24 -5.60 -3.39 -22.87
N GLY A 25 -6.74 -2.71 -22.88
CA GLY A 25 -7.52 -2.41 -24.08
C GLY A 25 -6.85 -1.33 -24.93
N LEU A 26 -7.09 -1.37 -26.25
CA LEU A 26 -6.51 -0.40 -27.20
C LEU A 26 -6.89 1.06 -26.90
N GLU A 27 -8.05 1.27 -26.27
CA GLU A 27 -8.59 2.60 -25.93
C GLU A 27 -8.47 2.94 -24.44
N ASP A 28 -7.75 2.11 -23.66
CA ASP A 28 -7.58 2.38 -22.24
C ASP A 28 -6.63 3.57 -22.00
N PHE A 29 -7.07 4.50 -21.17
CA PHE A 29 -6.21 5.54 -20.61
C PHE A 29 -5.48 4.99 -19.39
N ILE A 30 -4.15 5.05 -19.40
CA ILE A 30 -3.32 4.68 -18.26
C ILE A 30 -3.06 5.91 -17.39
N PHE A 31 -3.50 5.85 -16.14
CA PHE A 31 -3.22 6.88 -15.15
C PHE A 31 -2.11 6.38 -14.22
N ALA A 32 -0.97 7.06 -14.23
CA ALA A 32 0.14 6.77 -13.35
C ALA A 32 -0.02 7.52 -12.02
N HIS A 33 -0.03 6.79 -10.91
CA HIS A 33 -0.05 7.33 -9.56
C HIS A 33 1.37 7.52 -9.09
N ILE A 34 1.72 8.75 -8.72
CA ILE A 34 3.06 9.10 -8.28
C ILE A 34 3.13 9.29 -6.76
N LYS A 35 4.33 9.18 -6.19
CA LYS A 35 4.61 9.45 -4.77
C LYS A 35 4.12 10.84 -4.40
N GLY A 36 3.25 10.89 -3.40
CA GLY A 36 2.73 12.13 -2.81
C GLY A 36 3.25 12.32 -1.39
N GLN A 37 2.31 12.59 -0.47
CA GLN A 37 2.63 12.92 0.92
C GLN A 37 3.19 11.70 1.67
N ARG A 38 4.29 11.92 2.41
CA ARG A 38 4.79 10.95 3.39
C ARG A 38 4.04 11.09 4.71
N LYS A 39 3.78 9.95 5.36
CA LYS A 39 3.19 9.88 6.69
C LYS A 39 3.78 8.74 7.49
N GLU A 40 3.68 8.87 8.80
CA GLU A 40 4.17 7.92 9.78
C GLU A 40 3.00 7.51 10.67
N VAL A 41 2.89 6.22 10.96
CA VAL A 41 1.81 5.67 11.79
C VAL A 41 2.39 4.65 12.76
N GLU A 42 2.14 4.86 14.05
CA GLU A 42 2.41 3.88 15.09
C GLU A 42 1.13 3.15 15.51
N ILE A 43 1.21 1.82 15.61
CA ILE A 43 0.03 0.95 15.73
C ILE A 43 0.32 -0.14 16.75
N LEU A 44 -0.60 -0.35 17.70
CA LEU A 44 -0.56 -1.51 18.58
C LEU A 44 -1.09 -2.74 17.84
N LYS A 45 -0.28 -3.79 17.68
CA LYS A 45 -0.74 -5.04 17.08
C LYS A 45 -1.62 -5.84 18.05
N THR A 46 -2.90 -5.52 18.09
CA THR A 46 -3.87 -6.18 18.99
C THR A 46 -4.35 -7.55 18.49
N HIS A 47 -4.21 -7.82 17.19
CA HIS A 47 -4.67 -9.04 16.53
C HIS A 47 -3.57 -9.64 15.65
N ASP A 48 -3.64 -10.97 15.44
CA ASP A 48 -2.67 -11.69 14.60
C ASP A 48 -2.75 -11.25 13.12
N VAL A 49 -3.94 -10.85 12.68
CA VAL A 49 -4.18 -10.31 11.34
C VAL A 49 -4.46 -8.81 11.40
N LEU A 50 -3.77 -8.04 10.58
CA LEU A 50 -3.93 -6.59 10.50
C LEU A 50 -5.13 -6.17 9.64
N GLY A 51 -5.58 -7.06 8.73
CA GLY A 51 -6.64 -6.77 7.76
C GLY A 51 -6.16 -6.11 6.46
N LEU A 52 -4.89 -6.25 6.11
CA LEU A 52 -4.31 -5.71 4.88
C LEU A 52 -4.21 -6.78 3.79
N THR A 53 -4.46 -6.36 2.56
CA THR A 53 -4.00 -7.06 1.35
C THR A 53 -2.91 -6.22 0.70
N ILE A 54 -1.71 -6.78 0.57
CA ILE A 54 -0.55 -6.10 -0.03
C ILE A 54 -0.34 -6.61 -1.47
N THR A 55 -0.08 -5.70 -2.39
CA THR A 55 0.34 -5.98 -3.77
C THR A 55 1.58 -5.17 -4.09
N ASP A 56 2.19 -5.37 -5.25
CA ASP A 56 3.25 -4.49 -5.74
C ASP A 56 3.05 -4.16 -7.23
N ASN A 57 3.87 -3.25 -7.75
CA ASN A 57 3.87 -2.83 -9.15
C ASN A 57 4.78 -3.68 -10.05
N GLY A 58 5.27 -4.82 -9.57
CA GLY A 58 6.21 -5.66 -10.32
C GLY A 58 7.68 -5.27 -10.19
N THR A 59 8.01 -4.07 -9.69
CA THR A 59 9.38 -3.51 -9.70
C THR A 59 9.83 -2.95 -8.34
N GLY A 60 9.39 -3.54 -7.22
CA GLY A 60 9.83 -3.10 -5.88
C GLY A 60 9.10 -1.84 -5.40
N CYS A 61 7.77 -1.86 -5.44
CA CYS A 61 6.94 -0.86 -4.74
C CYS A 61 5.71 -1.58 -4.20
N ALA A 62 5.78 -2.07 -2.96
CA ALA A 62 4.67 -2.74 -2.30
C ALA A 62 3.69 -1.72 -1.69
N PHE A 63 2.40 -1.86 -2.00
CA PHE A 63 1.36 -0.94 -1.54
C PHE A 63 0.09 -1.66 -1.10
N ILE A 64 -0.74 -0.96 -0.35
CA ILE A 64 -1.99 -1.48 0.21
C ILE A 64 -3.06 -1.55 -0.88
N LYS A 65 -3.43 -2.76 -1.29
CA LYS A 65 -4.49 -3.00 -2.28
C LYS A 65 -5.88 -2.97 -1.64
N ARG A 66 -6.02 -3.52 -0.43
CA ARG A 66 -7.31 -3.57 0.29
C ARG A 66 -7.09 -3.47 1.78
N ILE A 67 -8.05 -2.85 2.45
CA ILE A 67 -8.19 -2.84 3.91
C ILE A 67 -9.53 -3.50 4.22
N LYS A 68 -9.51 -4.54 5.06
CA LYS A 68 -10.72 -5.26 5.46
C LYS A 68 -11.54 -4.40 6.43
N GLU A 69 -12.81 -4.21 6.14
CA GLU A 69 -13.75 -3.51 7.03
C GLU A 69 -13.78 -4.14 8.43
N GLY A 70 -13.80 -3.29 9.46
CA GLY A 70 -13.79 -3.68 10.86
C GLY A 70 -12.45 -4.23 11.37
N SER A 71 -11.42 -4.33 10.52
CA SER A 71 -10.09 -4.77 10.94
C SER A 71 -9.33 -3.70 11.74
N LEU A 72 -8.23 -4.11 12.37
CA LEU A 72 -7.33 -3.19 13.08
C LEU A 72 -6.92 -2.01 12.19
N MET A 73 -6.56 -2.28 10.94
CA MET A 73 -6.11 -1.24 10.00
C MET A 73 -7.23 -0.32 9.52
N ASP A 74 -8.46 -0.83 9.40
CA ASP A 74 -9.62 0.01 9.13
C ASP A 74 -9.91 0.97 10.29
N GLN A 75 -9.71 0.53 11.53
CA GLN A 75 -9.93 1.35 12.73
C GLN A 75 -8.86 2.43 12.93
N THR A 76 -7.63 2.25 12.43
CA THR A 76 -6.55 3.24 12.55
C THR A 76 -6.84 4.54 11.80
N LYS A 77 -7.64 4.51 10.72
CA LYS A 77 -8.08 5.65 9.88
C LYS A 77 -6.99 6.51 9.21
N MET A 78 -5.72 6.43 9.64
CA MET A 78 -4.58 7.11 9.03
C MET A 78 -4.00 6.37 7.82
N ILE A 79 -4.42 5.13 7.59
CA ILE A 79 -3.90 4.24 6.55
C ILE A 79 -4.97 4.08 5.47
N CYS A 80 -4.56 4.21 4.22
CA CYS A 80 -5.44 4.26 3.07
C CYS A 80 -5.04 3.19 2.04
N VAL A 81 -6.02 2.78 1.23
CA VAL A 81 -5.76 2.02 0.00
C VAL A 81 -4.88 2.88 -0.94
N GLY A 82 -3.87 2.26 -1.53
CA GLY A 82 -2.87 2.90 -2.39
C GLY A 82 -1.59 3.33 -1.68
N ASP A 83 -1.56 3.37 -0.35
CA ASP A 83 -0.35 3.74 0.38
C ASP A 83 0.79 2.75 0.10
N HIS A 84 1.94 3.26 -0.34
CA HIS A 84 3.17 2.50 -0.45
C HIS A 84 3.84 2.39 0.92
N ILE A 85 4.32 1.20 1.26
CA ILE A 85 5.04 0.95 2.51
C ILE A 85 6.53 1.13 2.25
N GLU A 86 7.12 2.23 2.74
CA GLU A 86 8.57 2.47 2.61
C GLU A 86 9.35 1.75 3.72
N THR A 87 8.84 1.77 4.96
CA THR A 87 9.52 1.10 6.09
C THR A 87 8.56 0.40 7.05
N ILE A 88 9.07 -0.64 7.72
CA ILE A 88 8.43 -1.32 8.86
C ILE A 88 9.43 -1.32 10.01
N ASN A 89 9.11 -0.67 11.13
CA ASN A 89 10.02 -0.48 12.28
C ASN A 89 11.40 0.06 11.85
N GLY A 90 11.42 1.02 10.92
CA GLY A 90 12.64 1.62 10.39
C GLY A 90 13.42 0.74 9.40
N LYS A 91 13.04 -0.53 9.19
CA LYS A 91 13.61 -1.35 8.13
C LYS A 91 13.03 -0.92 6.79
N ASN A 92 13.88 -0.50 5.86
CA ASN A 92 13.46 -0.23 4.48
C ASN A 92 12.94 -1.51 3.81
N VAL A 93 11.77 -1.41 3.20
CA VAL A 93 11.13 -2.49 2.45
C VAL A 93 10.71 -2.04 1.05
N SER A 94 11.24 -0.91 0.56
CA SER A 94 10.89 -0.38 -0.75
C SER A 94 11.16 -1.41 -1.84
N GLU A 95 12.32 -2.07 -1.82
CA GLU A 95 12.71 -3.07 -2.82
C GLU A 95 12.08 -4.47 -2.60
N CYS A 96 11.33 -4.67 -1.53
CA CYS A 96 10.73 -5.97 -1.22
C CYS A 96 9.51 -6.25 -2.12
N ARG A 97 9.31 -7.52 -2.45
CA ARG A 97 8.07 -7.98 -3.09
C ARG A 97 6.91 -7.97 -2.11
N HIS A 98 5.70 -7.86 -2.64
CA HIS A 98 4.48 -7.77 -1.83
C HIS A 98 4.32 -8.91 -0.83
N TYR A 99 4.75 -10.13 -1.18
CA TYR A 99 4.67 -11.30 -0.30
C TYR A 99 5.66 -11.25 0.87
N GLU A 100 6.82 -10.62 0.68
CA GLU A 100 7.81 -10.41 1.74
C GLU A 100 7.31 -9.36 2.73
N VAL A 101 6.78 -8.25 2.23
CA VAL A 101 6.17 -7.19 3.04
C VAL A 101 4.98 -7.74 3.83
N ALA A 102 4.09 -8.49 3.18
CA ALA A 102 2.96 -9.14 3.85
C ALA A 102 3.42 -10.11 4.95
N LYS A 103 4.50 -10.87 4.70
CA LYS A 103 5.09 -11.76 5.70
C LYS A 103 5.67 -10.98 6.88
N MET A 104 6.45 -9.92 6.64
CA MET A 104 7.01 -9.09 7.72
C MET A 104 5.92 -8.51 8.61
N LEU A 105 4.83 -8.00 8.04
CA LEU A 105 3.67 -7.49 8.80
C LEU A 105 2.98 -8.59 9.62
N LYS A 106 2.86 -9.80 9.05
CA LYS A 106 2.30 -10.97 9.72
C LYS A 106 3.17 -11.41 10.90
N ASP A 107 4.49 -11.36 10.74
CA ASP A 107 5.47 -11.84 11.72
C ASP A 107 5.75 -10.84 12.86
N LEU A 108 5.23 -9.61 12.78
CA LEU A 108 5.28 -8.64 13.89
C LEU A 108 4.69 -9.24 15.19
N GLU A 109 5.26 -8.88 16.34
CA GLU A 109 4.81 -9.42 17.62
C GLU A 109 3.46 -8.84 18.04
N LYS A 110 2.51 -9.70 18.42
CA LYS A 110 1.22 -9.28 18.97
C LYS A 110 1.41 -8.69 20.37
N GLY A 111 0.71 -7.60 20.64
CA GLY A 111 0.84 -6.85 21.89
C GLY A 111 1.94 -5.79 21.88
N GLN A 112 2.70 -5.66 20.80
CA GLN A 112 3.71 -4.61 20.64
C GLN A 112 3.27 -3.52 19.67
N MET A 113 3.83 -2.32 19.89
CA MET A 113 3.73 -1.22 18.94
C MET A 113 4.66 -1.51 17.75
N PHE A 114 4.22 -1.17 16.56
CA PHE A 114 5.06 -1.10 15.39
C PHE A 114 4.80 0.18 14.62
N LYS A 115 5.81 0.64 13.90
CA LYS A 115 5.81 1.87 13.13
C LYS A 115 5.85 1.56 11.64
N LEU A 116 5.01 2.24 10.88
CA LEU A 116 5.01 2.23 9.42
C LEU A 116 5.32 3.64 8.91
N GLU A 117 6.24 3.74 7.95
CA GLU A 117 6.40 4.94 7.13
C GLU A 117 5.81 4.66 5.75
N LEU A 118 4.86 5.50 5.36
CA LEU A 118 4.00 5.32 4.20
C LEU A 118 4.10 6.52 3.26
N VAL A 119 3.89 6.28 1.98
CA VAL A 119 3.72 7.33 0.96
C VAL A 119 2.34 7.19 0.34
N GLU A 120 1.52 8.24 0.45
CA GLU A 120 0.22 8.29 -0.26
C GLU A 120 0.45 8.54 -1.75
N PRO A 121 -0.41 7.98 -2.64
CA PRO A 121 -0.43 8.42 -4.03
C PRO A 121 -0.88 9.88 -4.09
N MET A 122 -0.24 10.68 -4.95
CA MET A 122 -0.64 12.07 -5.18
C MET A 122 -2.07 12.11 -5.72
N LYS A 123 -2.97 12.77 -5.00
CA LYS A 123 -4.38 12.91 -5.39
C LYS A 123 -4.52 14.10 -6.33
N ALA A 124 -5.27 13.92 -7.42
CA ALA A 124 -5.75 15.05 -8.20
C ALA A 124 -6.86 15.77 -7.41
N PHE A 125 -6.84 17.11 -7.45
CA PHE A 125 -7.88 17.97 -6.86
C PHE A 125 -9.13 18.00 -7.74
#